data_AF-A0A6A6XFQ0-F1
#
_entry.id   AF-A0A6A6XFQ0-F1
#
_cell.length_a   1.000
_cell.length_b   1.000
_cell.length_c   1.000
_cell.angle_alpha   90.00
_cell.angle_beta   90.00
_cell.angle_gamma   90.00
#
_symmetry.space_group_name_H-M   'P 1'
#
loop_
_entity.id
_entity.type
_entity.pdbx_description
1 polymer ?
#
loop_
_entity_poly.entity_id
_entity_poly.type
_entity_poly.pdbx_seq_one_letter_code
_entity_poly.pdbx_strand_id
1 'polypeptide(L)'
;MGSEKAPSIAPVRSPSIDEGQMAAEKQMRDIGAELYLEVRQYSREELDEERKVVLRKIDWVIMPIICITYTIQFLDKLSLNYASAYTLIPDLGLEGQRYSWVAAIFNFGYMFWAIPANLLVQRLPVAKYTGAMILLWSLLLCCHVAAKNYAGILVLRFFLGMFEASISPAIMNVVSMFYTRQEQPLRMCVFLAFNGMATMLGALLGYALGHVNNANISSWQLIFLVIGLMNFVWAWVFLWVMPDSPSNAKFLSHKQRIVAIDRIAGNMIGVKTKQFQPRQAVEALLDVKVHCLMLIGLGCGVINGGVSNFASALIKGYGFSGIYATLLQLPTGAFEFVLVPLCGLAAGYWRDSRCLILAFICLPPLGGLLGIRLTGLDHRWSLVGCTWLQYLIGAPVILSWNLLTTNIAGHTKRSVANGMWFLFYAAGNIAGANIFFAREKPRYYSALTGLIVCYCGLAAIALFLRQWMWWDNKRRDKAYGHGEDSTAVEDGFKDMTDGESNHFRYAL
;
A
#
# COMPACT_ATOMS: atom_id res chain seq x y z
N MET A 1 -54.92 0.49 -45.83
CA MET A 1 -53.70 -0.33 -45.73
C MET A 1 -52.58 0.49 -46.35
N GLY A 2 -51.76 1.25 -45.63
CA GLY A 2 -50.98 0.87 -44.45
C GLY A 2 -49.54 0.62 -44.91
N SER A 3 -48.78 1.68 -45.16
CA SER A 3 -47.34 1.61 -45.43
C SER A 3 -46.63 2.52 -44.42
N GLU A 4 -46.03 1.87 -43.41
CA GLU A 4 -45.16 2.49 -42.41
C GLU A 4 -43.94 3.13 -43.09
N LYS A 5 -43.71 4.42 -42.84
CA LYS A 5 -42.42 5.06 -43.09
C LYS A 5 -41.57 4.93 -41.82
N ALA A 6 -40.49 4.17 -41.91
CA ALA A 6 -39.46 4.08 -40.88
C ALA A 6 -38.81 5.46 -40.63
N PRO A 7 -38.49 5.83 -39.38
CA PRO A 7 -37.78 7.08 -39.09
C PRO A 7 -36.29 6.94 -39.49
N SER A 8 -35.80 7.86 -40.33
CA SER A 8 -34.38 7.92 -40.67
C SER A 8 -33.56 8.30 -39.44
N ILE A 9 -32.72 7.38 -38.97
CA ILE A 9 -31.73 7.64 -37.93
C ILE A 9 -30.67 8.56 -38.54
N ALA A 10 -30.63 9.82 -38.10
CA ALA A 10 -29.54 10.73 -38.44
C ALA A 10 -28.21 10.15 -37.90
N PRO A 11 -27.10 10.22 -38.67
CA PRO A 11 -25.82 9.72 -38.18
C PRO A 11 -25.40 10.56 -36.97
N VAL A 12 -25.07 9.88 -35.88
CA VAL A 12 -24.43 10.48 -34.70
C VAL A 12 -23.17 11.17 -35.18
N ARG A 13 -23.17 12.50 -35.16
CA ARG A 13 -22.01 13.33 -35.50
C ARG A 13 -20.88 12.92 -34.55
N SER A 14 -19.82 12.32 -35.08
CA SER A 14 -18.56 12.18 -34.33
C SER A 14 -18.10 13.60 -33.96
N PRO A 15 -17.77 13.87 -32.67
CA PRO A 15 -17.35 15.20 -32.27
C PRO A 15 -16.15 15.62 -33.11
N SER A 16 -16.21 16.84 -33.64
CA SER A 16 -15.10 17.40 -34.42
C SER A 16 -13.85 17.51 -33.54
N ILE A 17 -12.67 17.50 -34.16
CA ILE A 17 -11.39 17.61 -33.46
C ILE A 17 -11.36 18.89 -32.57
N ASP A 18 -12.04 19.95 -32.99
CA ASP A 18 -12.23 21.19 -32.23
C ASP A 18 -13.15 21.03 -31.01
N GLU A 19 -14.21 20.22 -31.07
CA GLU A 19 -15.06 19.94 -29.89
C GLU A 19 -14.35 19.03 -28.87
N GLY A 20 -13.49 18.11 -29.35
CA GLY A 20 -12.61 17.31 -28.51
C GLY A 20 -11.52 18.15 -27.83
N GLN A 21 -10.93 19.10 -28.56
CA GLN A 21 -9.96 20.06 -28.01
C GLN A 21 -10.63 21.05 -27.05
N MET A 22 -11.81 21.59 -27.36
CA MET A 22 -12.56 22.44 -26.45
C MET A 22 -13.06 21.69 -25.21
N ALA A 23 -13.41 20.40 -25.32
CA ALA A 23 -13.74 19.56 -24.16
C ALA A 23 -12.51 19.28 -23.29
N ALA A 24 -11.34 19.03 -23.90
CA ALA A 24 -10.06 18.92 -23.21
C ALA A 24 -9.66 20.25 -22.53
N GLU A 25 -9.90 21.40 -23.18
CA GLU A 25 -9.70 22.74 -22.62
C GLU A 25 -10.70 23.08 -21.49
N LYS A 26 -11.95 22.61 -21.59
CA LYS A 26 -12.96 22.76 -20.52
C LYS A 26 -12.69 21.85 -19.34
N GLN A 27 -12.15 20.65 -19.58
CA GLN A 27 -11.68 19.72 -18.54
C GLN A 27 -10.35 20.18 -17.93
N MET A 28 -9.57 20.97 -18.67
CA MET A 28 -8.43 21.76 -18.18
C MET A 28 -8.84 22.90 -17.23
N ARG A 29 -10.12 23.28 -17.06
CA ARG A 29 -10.52 24.27 -16.04
C ARG A 29 -10.44 23.78 -14.59
N ASP A 30 -9.60 22.79 -14.31
CA ASP A 30 -9.15 22.50 -12.95
C ASP A 30 -7.90 23.35 -12.68
N ILE A 31 -7.85 23.99 -11.51
CA ILE A 31 -6.87 24.99 -11.02
C ILE A 31 -5.40 24.72 -11.44
N GLY A 32 -5.02 23.46 -11.69
CA GLY A 32 -3.69 23.11 -12.18
C GLY A 32 -3.34 23.58 -13.60
N ALA A 33 -4.30 23.78 -14.51
CA ALA A 33 -3.97 24.15 -15.89
C ALA A 33 -3.62 25.64 -16.04
N GLU A 34 -4.25 26.54 -15.29
CA GLU A 34 -3.88 27.95 -15.26
C GLU A 34 -2.45 28.12 -14.73
N LEU A 35 -2.13 27.43 -13.62
CA LEU A 35 -0.76 27.36 -13.08
C LEU A 35 0.23 26.72 -14.08
N TYR A 36 -0.19 25.73 -14.86
CA TYR A 36 0.65 25.10 -15.90
C TYR A 36 0.90 26.02 -17.10
N LEU A 37 -0.07 26.86 -17.47
CA LEU A 37 0.12 27.89 -18.50
C LEU A 37 1.07 29.00 -18.02
N GLU A 38 1.04 29.34 -16.73
CA GLU A 38 2.02 30.26 -16.11
C GLU A 38 3.45 29.71 -16.13
N VAL A 39 3.66 28.38 -16.13
CA VAL A 39 5.00 27.76 -16.25
C VAL A 39 5.72 28.23 -17.51
N ARG A 40 4.99 28.42 -18.63
CA ARG A 40 5.57 28.84 -19.92
C ARG A 40 6.18 30.24 -19.90
N GLN A 41 5.96 31.01 -18.83
CA GLN A 41 6.52 32.36 -18.65
C GLN A 41 7.91 32.37 -18.01
N TYR A 42 8.36 31.24 -17.44
CA TYR A 42 9.66 31.11 -16.78
C TYR A 42 10.70 30.42 -17.67
N SER A 43 11.98 30.79 -17.52
CA SER A 43 13.08 30.12 -18.24
C SER A 43 13.32 28.72 -17.68
N ARG A 44 13.76 27.77 -18.54
CA ARG A 44 14.01 26.38 -18.12
C ARG A 44 15.09 26.26 -17.04
N GLU A 45 16.10 27.12 -17.09
CA GLU A 45 17.21 27.13 -16.12
C GLU A 45 16.74 27.57 -14.72
N GLU A 46 15.90 28.60 -14.63
CA GLU A 46 15.31 29.03 -13.35
C GLU A 46 14.38 27.98 -12.74
N LEU A 47 13.66 27.24 -13.59
CA LEU A 47 12.80 26.15 -13.13
C LEU A 47 13.64 25.02 -12.51
N ASP A 48 14.73 24.60 -13.15
CA ASP A 48 15.54 23.45 -12.73
C ASP A 48 16.24 23.65 -11.38
N GLU A 49 16.68 24.87 -11.06
CA GLU A 49 17.22 25.18 -9.74
C GLU A 49 16.14 25.09 -8.64
N GLU A 50 14.96 25.65 -8.92
CA GLU A 50 13.82 25.61 -8.01
C GLU A 50 13.26 24.19 -7.83
N ARG A 51 13.34 23.32 -8.85
CA ARG A 51 12.86 21.92 -8.77
C ARG A 51 13.45 21.18 -7.57
N LYS A 52 14.76 21.35 -7.31
CA LYS A 52 15.46 20.68 -6.20
C LYS A 52 15.03 21.22 -4.84
N VAL A 53 14.85 22.54 -4.73
CA VAL A 53 14.41 23.20 -3.51
C VAL A 53 12.97 22.78 -3.16
N VAL A 54 12.10 22.80 -4.16
CA VAL A 54 10.70 22.36 -4.03
C VAL A 54 10.63 20.90 -3.63
N LEU A 55 11.40 20.01 -4.28
CA LEU A 55 11.45 18.59 -3.92
C LEU A 55 11.86 18.39 -2.46
N ARG A 56 12.95 19.03 -2.01
CA ARG A 56 13.40 18.93 -0.61
C ARG A 56 12.32 19.40 0.35
N LYS A 57 11.62 20.49 0.03
CA LYS A 57 10.57 21.04 0.89
C LYS A 57 9.35 20.11 0.95
N ILE A 58 8.98 19.50 -0.17
CA ILE A 58 7.94 18.46 -0.21
C ILE A 58 8.38 17.25 0.63
N ASP A 59 9.60 16.76 0.45
CA ASP A 59 10.16 15.63 1.20
C ASP A 59 10.12 15.94 2.72
N TRP A 60 10.56 17.13 3.17
CA TRP A 60 10.59 17.51 4.59
C TRP A 60 9.22 17.67 5.26
N VAL A 61 8.16 17.92 4.51
CA VAL A 61 6.80 18.09 5.06
C VAL A 61 5.98 16.82 4.88
N ILE A 62 5.91 16.30 3.66
CA ILE A 62 5.00 15.19 3.30
C ILE A 62 5.56 13.84 3.76
N MET A 63 6.86 13.58 3.60
CA MET A 63 7.41 12.26 3.97
C MET A 63 7.28 11.96 5.47
N PRO A 64 7.67 12.84 6.41
CA PRO A 64 7.51 12.57 7.84
C PRO A 64 6.06 12.29 8.22
N ILE A 65 5.11 13.02 7.64
CA ILE A 65 3.68 12.82 7.91
C ILE A 65 3.24 11.42 7.47
N ILE A 66 3.62 11.02 6.26
CA ILE A 66 3.30 9.67 5.74
C ILE A 66 3.97 8.60 6.61
N CYS A 67 5.26 8.75 6.92
CA CYS A 67 6.02 7.80 7.73
C CYS A 67 5.42 7.62 9.14
N ILE A 68 5.09 8.70 9.83
CA ILE A 68 4.49 8.63 11.18
C ILE A 68 3.10 8.00 11.10
N THR A 69 2.28 8.38 10.12
CA THR A 69 0.94 7.79 9.92
C THR A 69 1.02 6.27 9.74
N TYR A 70 1.95 5.80 8.90
CA TYR A 70 2.16 4.38 8.65
C TYR A 70 2.75 3.66 9.87
N THR A 71 3.62 4.33 10.63
CA THR A 71 4.16 3.80 11.89
C THR A 71 3.03 3.50 12.87
N ILE A 72 2.12 4.45 13.06
CA ILE A 72 0.98 4.30 13.98
C ILE A 72 0.01 3.23 13.47
N GLN A 73 -0.20 3.14 12.15
CA GLN A 73 -1.00 2.09 11.51
C GLN A 73 -0.47 0.70 11.79
N PHE A 74 0.81 0.47 11.54
CA PHE A 74 1.39 -0.84 11.78
C PHE A 74 1.45 -1.18 13.27
N LEU A 75 1.66 -0.18 14.13
CA LEU A 75 1.65 -0.35 15.58
C LEU A 75 0.29 -0.86 16.10
N ASP A 76 -0.82 -0.30 15.61
CA ASP A 76 -2.16 -0.81 15.93
C ASP A 76 -2.37 -2.23 15.40
N LYS A 77 -1.90 -2.53 14.18
CA LYS A 77 -2.03 -3.88 13.64
C LYS A 77 -1.38 -4.95 14.52
N LEU A 78 -0.25 -4.60 15.14
CA LEU A 78 0.47 -5.45 16.10
C LEU A 78 -0.11 -5.38 17.53
N SER A 79 -0.97 -4.41 17.85
CA SER A 79 -1.52 -4.23 19.20
C SER A 79 -2.26 -5.47 19.70
N LEU A 80 -2.95 -6.20 18.83
CA LEU A 80 -3.61 -7.46 19.17
C LEU A 80 -2.59 -8.55 19.55
N ASN A 81 -1.47 -8.65 18.82
CA ASN A 81 -0.39 -9.59 19.11
C ASN A 81 0.19 -9.31 20.50
N TYR A 82 0.51 -8.05 20.79
CA TYR A 82 1.02 -7.64 22.10
C TYR A 82 0.01 -7.85 23.22
N ALA A 83 -1.25 -7.49 23.00
CA ALA A 83 -2.33 -7.70 23.97
C ALA A 83 -2.55 -9.19 24.30
N SER A 84 -2.39 -10.09 23.31
CA SER A 84 -2.52 -11.54 23.48
C SER A 84 -1.47 -12.15 24.40
N ALA A 85 -0.32 -11.49 24.57
CA ALA A 85 0.72 -11.92 25.49
C ALA A 85 0.35 -11.67 26.97
N TYR A 86 -0.71 -10.89 27.23
CA TYR A 86 -1.22 -10.53 28.56
C TYR A 86 -2.58 -11.19 28.84
N THR A 87 -3.40 -10.57 29.70
CA THR A 87 -4.69 -11.12 30.17
C THR A 87 -5.85 -11.01 29.17
N LEU A 88 -5.61 -10.58 27.92
CA LEU A 88 -6.66 -10.43 26.90
C LEU A 88 -7.47 -11.72 26.68
N ILE A 89 -6.77 -12.87 26.59
CA ILE A 89 -7.39 -14.17 26.30
C ILE A 89 -8.35 -14.60 27.42
N PRO A 90 -7.94 -14.64 28.70
CA PRO A 90 -8.85 -14.99 29.79
C PRO A 90 -9.94 -13.93 30.02
N ASP A 91 -9.63 -12.63 29.92
CA ASP A 91 -10.60 -11.55 30.21
C ASP A 91 -11.79 -11.53 29.24
N LEU A 92 -11.59 -11.96 27.98
CA LEU A 92 -12.61 -11.96 26.93
C LEU A 92 -13.13 -13.37 26.56
N GLY A 93 -12.61 -14.43 27.20
CA GLY A 93 -12.98 -15.82 26.91
C GLY A 93 -12.59 -16.27 25.49
N LEU A 94 -11.40 -15.88 25.02
CA LEU A 94 -10.90 -16.13 23.66
C LEU A 94 -10.26 -17.52 23.51
N GLU A 95 -10.96 -18.56 23.97
CA GLU A 95 -10.46 -19.93 23.91
C GLU A 95 -10.54 -20.54 22.50
N GLY A 96 -9.58 -21.42 22.19
CA GLY A 96 -9.54 -22.17 20.93
C GLY A 96 -9.46 -21.27 19.68
N GLN A 97 -10.39 -21.47 18.75
CA GLN A 97 -10.41 -20.76 17.46
C GLN A 97 -10.90 -19.30 17.58
N ARG A 98 -11.44 -18.89 18.74
CA ARG A 98 -12.02 -17.54 18.92
C ARG A 98 -10.96 -16.44 18.76
N TYR A 99 -9.76 -16.63 19.30
CA TYR A 99 -8.66 -15.68 19.11
C TYR A 99 -8.32 -15.49 17.62
N SER A 100 -8.20 -16.60 16.88
CA SER A 100 -7.93 -16.57 15.44
C SER A 100 -9.01 -15.82 14.65
N TRP A 101 -10.28 -15.97 15.04
CA TRP A 101 -11.39 -15.21 14.44
C TRP A 101 -11.34 -13.71 14.76
N VAL A 102 -10.92 -13.32 15.96
CA VAL A 102 -10.70 -11.89 16.31
C VAL A 102 -9.58 -11.28 15.46
N ALA A 103 -8.51 -12.01 15.19
CA ALA A 103 -7.45 -11.54 14.28
C ALA A 103 -7.93 -11.50 12.82
N ALA A 104 -8.71 -12.51 12.38
CA ALA A 104 -9.17 -12.62 11.01
C ALA A 104 -10.25 -11.59 10.65
N ILE A 105 -11.20 -11.28 11.55
CA ILE A 105 -12.34 -10.39 11.26
C ILE A 105 -11.91 -8.98 10.84
N PHE A 106 -10.77 -8.51 11.36
CA PHE A 106 -10.15 -7.26 10.92
C PHE A 106 -9.88 -7.27 9.40
N ASN A 107 -9.30 -8.35 8.88
CA ASN A 107 -9.03 -8.48 7.45
C ASN A 107 -10.31 -8.63 6.63
N PHE A 108 -11.40 -9.19 7.18
CA PHE A 108 -12.72 -9.20 6.52
C PHE A 108 -13.30 -7.78 6.39
N GLY A 109 -13.19 -6.95 7.43
CA GLY A 109 -13.57 -5.54 7.37
C GLY A 109 -12.75 -4.77 6.32
N TYR A 110 -11.44 -5.03 6.29
CA TYR A 110 -10.54 -4.47 5.29
C TYR A 110 -10.95 -4.87 3.86
N MET A 111 -11.23 -6.16 3.66
CA MET A 111 -11.65 -6.73 2.38
C MET A 111 -12.97 -6.12 1.89
N PHE A 112 -13.95 -5.93 2.80
CA PHE A 112 -15.24 -5.32 2.48
C PHE A 112 -15.09 -3.88 1.99
N TRP A 113 -14.21 -3.10 2.61
CA TRP A 113 -14.05 -1.67 2.29
C TRP A 113 -12.96 -1.35 1.29
N ALA A 114 -12.10 -2.30 0.92
CA ALA A 114 -10.98 -2.08 0.00
C ALA A 114 -11.40 -1.45 -1.34
N ILE A 115 -12.42 -1.99 -2.00
CA ILE A 115 -12.90 -1.46 -3.29
C ILE A 115 -13.61 -0.10 -3.11
N PRO A 116 -14.61 0.03 -2.20
CA PRO A 116 -15.26 1.32 -1.93
C PRO A 116 -14.27 2.43 -1.56
N ALA A 117 -13.31 2.14 -0.69
CA ALA A 117 -12.30 3.11 -0.26
C ALA A 117 -11.47 3.61 -1.44
N ASN A 118 -11.01 2.71 -2.32
CA ASN A 118 -10.23 3.09 -3.49
C ASN A 118 -11.01 4.04 -4.43
N LEU A 119 -12.30 3.77 -4.65
CA LEU A 119 -13.17 4.64 -5.45
C LEU A 119 -13.42 5.99 -4.77
N LEU A 120 -13.59 6.01 -3.45
CA LEU A 120 -13.82 7.25 -2.67
C LEU A 120 -12.59 8.14 -2.60
N VAL A 121 -11.39 7.56 -2.42
CA VAL A 121 -10.11 8.30 -2.41
C VAL A 121 -9.93 9.09 -3.71
N GLN A 122 -10.40 8.56 -4.83
CA GLN A 122 -10.31 9.26 -6.11
C GLN A 122 -11.29 10.43 -6.24
N ARG A 123 -12.49 10.32 -5.66
CA ARG A 123 -13.54 11.34 -5.80
C ARG A 123 -13.43 12.46 -4.77
N LEU A 124 -12.97 12.12 -3.56
CA LEU A 124 -12.91 13.04 -2.43
C LEU A 124 -11.57 13.77 -2.35
N PRO A 125 -11.49 14.87 -1.58
CA PRO A 125 -10.22 15.46 -1.16
C PRO A 125 -9.44 14.45 -0.32
N VAL A 126 -8.27 14.04 -0.82
CA VAL A 126 -7.54 12.87 -0.29
C VAL A 126 -7.13 13.10 1.16
N ALA A 127 -6.62 14.28 1.50
CA ALA A 127 -6.14 14.56 2.86
C ALA A 127 -7.28 14.60 3.88
N LYS A 128 -8.39 15.28 3.55
CA LYS A 128 -9.56 15.36 4.45
C LYS A 128 -10.22 14.00 4.66
N TYR A 129 -10.37 13.23 3.57
CA TYR A 129 -10.93 11.88 3.65
C TYR A 129 -10.06 10.97 4.51
N THR A 130 -8.75 10.91 4.24
CA THR A 130 -7.82 10.08 5.02
C THR A 130 -7.77 10.50 6.48
N GLY A 131 -7.71 11.80 6.79
CA GLY A 131 -7.71 12.27 8.17
C GLY A 131 -9.01 11.94 8.92
N ALA A 132 -10.17 12.02 8.27
CA ALA A 132 -11.45 11.60 8.85
C ALA A 132 -11.48 10.09 9.13
N MET A 133 -10.96 9.27 8.21
CA MET A 133 -10.84 7.82 8.40
C MET A 133 -9.88 7.49 9.55
N ILE A 134 -8.75 8.19 9.67
CA ILE A 134 -7.80 8.02 10.78
C ILE A 134 -8.44 8.40 12.11
N LEU A 135 -9.23 9.48 12.16
CA LEU A 135 -9.93 9.91 13.36
C LEU A 135 -10.96 8.86 13.81
N LEU A 136 -11.81 8.36 12.91
CA LEU A 136 -12.77 7.30 13.22
C LEU A 136 -12.09 6.00 13.67
N TRP A 137 -11.00 5.65 12.99
CA TRP A 137 -10.16 4.51 13.34
C TRP A 137 -9.57 4.64 14.76
N SER A 138 -9.01 5.80 15.11
CA SER A 138 -8.45 6.06 16.45
C SER A 138 -9.49 6.06 17.56
N LEU A 139 -10.71 6.55 17.29
CA LEU A 139 -11.82 6.50 18.23
C LEU A 139 -12.24 5.06 18.52
N LEU A 140 -12.38 4.24 17.48
CA LEU A 140 -12.66 2.81 17.65
C LEU A 140 -11.56 2.10 18.43
N LEU A 141 -10.30 2.47 18.21
CA LEU A 141 -9.18 1.90 18.94
C LEU A 141 -9.29 2.20 20.44
N CYS A 142 -9.64 3.44 20.81
CA CYS A 142 -9.91 3.78 22.21
C CYS A 142 -11.10 3.01 22.78
N CYS A 143 -12.16 2.77 21.97
CA CYS A 143 -13.32 1.98 22.38
C CYS A 143 -13.01 0.50 22.68
N HIS A 144 -11.84 -0.03 22.29
CA HIS A 144 -11.44 -1.41 22.63
C HIS A 144 -11.31 -1.63 24.13
N VAL A 145 -11.00 -0.58 24.90
CA VAL A 145 -10.92 -0.62 26.36
C VAL A 145 -12.27 -1.02 26.98
N ALA A 146 -13.38 -0.62 26.35
CA ALA A 146 -14.72 -0.92 26.83
C ALA A 146 -15.23 -2.32 26.45
N ALA A 147 -14.47 -3.10 25.66
CA ALA A 147 -14.87 -4.43 25.24
C ALA A 147 -14.81 -5.41 26.43
N LYS A 148 -15.96 -6.02 26.75
CA LYS A 148 -16.10 -7.02 27.83
C LYS A 148 -16.45 -8.42 27.36
N ASN A 149 -16.65 -8.61 26.05
CA ASN A 149 -17.11 -9.86 25.47
C ASN A 149 -16.51 -10.11 24.08
N TYR A 150 -16.51 -11.39 23.69
CA TYR A 150 -16.08 -11.84 22.37
C TYR A 150 -16.79 -11.13 21.21
N ALA A 151 -18.11 -10.92 21.32
CA ALA A 151 -18.88 -10.25 20.28
C ALA A 151 -18.48 -8.76 20.11
N GLY A 152 -18.28 -8.04 21.21
CA GLY A 152 -17.91 -6.63 21.19
C GLY A 152 -16.53 -6.42 20.54
N ILE A 153 -15.54 -7.25 20.89
CA ILE A 153 -14.22 -7.14 20.28
C ILE A 153 -14.24 -7.49 18.78
N LEU A 154 -15.07 -8.45 18.35
CA LEU A 154 -15.24 -8.78 16.93
C LEU A 154 -15.79 -7.61 16.12
N VAL A 155 -16.86 -6.98 16.61
CA VAL A 155 -17.51 -5.84 15.93
C VAL A 155 -16.55 -4.66 15.83
N LEU A 156 -15.85 -4.33 16.93
CA LEU A 156 -14.86 -3.26 16.94
C LEU A 156 -13.73 -3.53 15.94
N ARG A 157 -13.19 -4.76 15.89
CA ARG A 157 -12.12 -5.12 14.95
C ARG A 157 -12.58 -5.10 13.49
N PHE A 158 -13.83 -5.48 13.20
CA PHE A 158 -14.38 -5.41 11.84
C PHE A 158 -14.42 -3.96 11.33
N PHE A 159 -15.01 -3.05 12.11
CA PHE A 159 -15.06 -1.63 11.72
C PHE A 159 -13.68 -0.98 11.70
N LEU A 160 -12.78 -1.38 12.59
CA LEU A 160 -11.40 -0.93 12.59
C LEU A 160 -10.72 -1.28 11.24
N GLY A 161 -10.87 -2.52 10.76
CA GLY A 161 -10.36 -2.93 9.45
C GLY A 161 -11.01 -2.19 8.27
N MET A 162 -12.31 -1.89 8.38
CA MET A 162 -13.04 -1.09 7.38
C MET A 162 -12.42 0.30 7.19
N PHE A 163 -12.14 1.03 8.28
CA PHE A 163 -11.56 2.37 8.19
C PHE A 163 -10.09 2.36 7.75
N GLU A 164 -9.32 1.37 8.20
CA GLU A 164 -7.90 1.25 7.84
C GLU A 164 -7.68 1.00 6.34
N ALA A 165 -8.62 0.32 5.66
CA ALA A 165 -8.52 0.00 4.22
C ALA A 165 -8.32 1.20 3.30
N SER A 166 -8.65 2.40 3.78
CA SER A 166 -8.53 3.65 3.02
C SER A 166 -7.14 4.30 3.07
N ILE A 167 -6.31 3.98 4.07
CA ILE A 167 -5.07 4.71 4.37
C ILE A 167 -4.00 4.43 3.31
N SER A 168 -3.75 3.14 3.07
CA SER A 168 -2.79 2.66 2.07
C SER A 168 -3.02 3.24 0.66
N PRO A 169 -4.22 3.11 0.06
CA PRO A 169 -4.47 3.67 -1.26
C PRO A 169 -4.45 5.21 -1.29
N ALA A 170 -4.82 5.88 -0.19
CA ALA A 170 -4.72 7.33 -0.12
C ALA A 170 -3.27 7.81 -0.15
N ILE A 171 -2.38 7.15 0.59
CA ILE A 171 -0.94 7.46 0.58
C ILE A 171 -0.33 7.18 -0.79
N MET A 172 -0.70 6.06 -1.44
CA MET A 172 -0.28 5.80 -2.82
C MET A 172 -0.69 6.91 -3.78
N ASN A 173 -1.91 7.44 -3.63
CA ASN A 173 -2.39 8.57 -4.42
C ASN A 173 -1.59 9.84 -4.12
N VAL A 174 -1.40 10.19 -2.84
CA VAL A 174 -0.60 11.36 -2.42
C VAL A 174 0.81 11.27 -3.00
N VAL A 175 1.48 10.13 -2.87
CA VAL A 175 2.84 9.95 -3.41
C VAL A 175 2.85 10.14 -4.93
N SER A 176 1.84 9.62 -5.64
CA SER A 176 1.74 9.85 -7.09
C SER A 176 1.38 11.28 -7.49
N MET A 177 0.77 12.05 -6.58
CA MET A 177 0.40 13.45 -6.77
C MET A 177 1.53 14.43 -6.46
N PHE A 178 2.55 14.06 -5.68
CA PHE A 178 3.63 14.97 -5.27
C PHE A 178 5.01 14.61 -5.85
N TYR A 179 5.21 13.35 -6.28
CA TYR A 179 6.51 12.84 -6.72
C TYR A 179 6.50 12.32 -8.15
N THR A 180 7.63 12.45 -8.84
CA THR A 180 7.80 11.95 -10.22
C THR A 180 7.91 10.42 -10.28
N ARG A 181 7.64 9.79 -11.43
CA ARG A 181 7.75 8.32 -11.62
C ARG A 181 9.12 7.74 -11.24
N GLN A 182 10.17 8.53 -11.33
CA GLN A 182 11.53 8.15 -10.94
C GLN A 182 11.77 8.28 -9.43
N GLU A 183 11.08 9.21 -8.78
CA GLU A 183 11.21 9.48 -7.33
C GLU A 183 10.33 8.58 -6.48
N GLN A 184 9.17 8.17 -7.00
CA GLN A 184 8.17 7.36 -6.29
C GLN A 184 8.73 6.08 -5.65
N PRO A 185 9.53 5.22 -6.32
CA PRO A 185 9.98 3.95 -5.74
C PRO A 185 10.74 4.13 -4.42
N LEU A 186 11.66 5.10 -4.37
CA LEU A 186 12.45 5.36 -3.17
C LEU A 186 11.56 5.84 -2.01
N ARG A 187 10.69 6.82 -2.26
CA ARG A 187 9.80 7.36 -1.21
C ARG A 187 8.83 6.30 -0.72
N MET A 188 8.32 5.48 -1.64
CA MET A 188 7.45 4.36 -1.29
C MET A 188 8.14 3.36 -0.36
N CYS A 189 9.39 3.00 -0.66
CA CYS A 189 10.17 2.09 0.18
C CYS A 189 10.53 2.74 1.53
N VAL A 190 10.88 4.02 1.55
CA VAL A 190 11.23 4.75 2.78
C VAL A 190 10.05 4.77 3.75
N PHE A 191 8.83 5.11 3.31
CA PHE A 191 7.72 5.13 4.26
C PHE A 191 7.34 3.72 4.73
N LEU A 192 7.44 2.70 3.88
CA LEU A 192 7.12 1.34 4.30
C LEU A 192 8.13 0.82 5.32
N ALA A 193 9.40 1.21 5.21
CA ALA A 193 10.45 0.86 6.16
C ALA A 193 10.11 1.28 7.59
N PHE A 194 9.30 2.32 7.78
CA PHE A 194 8.81 2.73 9.09
C PHE A 194 7.84 1.72 9.74
N ASN A 195 7.35 0.69 9.04
CA ASN A 195 6.75 -0.49 9.67
C ASN A 195 7.74 -1.22 10.58
N GLY A 196 9.01 -1.28 10.17
CA GLY A 196 10.08 -1.81 11.00
C GLY A 196 10.24 -0.99 12.29
N MET A 197 10.18 0.34 12.19
CA MET A 197 10.19 1.24 13.35
C MET A 197 8.95 1.03 14.23
N ALA A 198 7.76 0.84 13.65
CA ALA A 198 6.55 0.52 14.40
C ALA A 198 6.66 -0.80 15.16
N THR A 199 7.27 -1.82 14.56
CA THR A 199 7.54 -3.10 15.21
C THR A 199 8.46 -2.91 16.42
N MET A 200 9.49 -2.07 16.27
CA MET A 200 10.42 -1.78 17.35
C MET A 200 9.74 -1.01 18.49
N LEU A 201 9.03 0.07 18.16
CA LEU A 201 8.27 0.87 19.14
C LEU A 201 7.18 0.04 19.81
N GLY A 202 6.50 -0.82 19.07
CA GLY A 202 5.47 -1.72 19.58
C GLY A 202 6.01 -2.76 20.53
N ALA A 203 7.16 -3.36 20.22
CA ALA A 203 7.82 -4.29 21.14
C ALA A 203 8.23 -3.59 22.46
N LEU A 204 8.75 -2.36 22.39
CA LEU A 204 9.11 -1.56 23.55
C LEU A 204 7.89 -1.13 24.38
N LEU A 205 6.82 -0.66 23.72
CA LEU A 205 5.56 -0.29 24.37
C LEU A 205 4.92 -1.51 25.03
N GLY A 206 4.89 -2.64 24.33
CA GLY A 206 4.42 -3.92 24.85
C GLY A 206 5.21 -4.32 26.10
N TYR A 207 6.54 -4.23 26.06
CA TYR A 207 7.40 -4.52 27.21
C TYR A 207 7.15 -3.56 28.38
N ALA A 208 7.14 -2.25 28.14
CA ALA A 208 6.98 -1.22 29.17
C ALA A 208 5.62 -1.30 29.87
N LEU A 209 4.53 -1.40 29.10
CA LEU A 209 3.17 -1.46 29.64
C LEU A 209 2.87 -2.79 30.33
N GLY A 210 3.60 -3.86 29.99
CA GLY A 210 3.50 -5.16 30.64
C GLY A 210 3.99 -5.20 32.09
N HIS A 211 4.83 -4.26 32.51
CA HIS A 211 5.35 -4.18 33.88
C HIS A 211 4.47 -3.34 34.82
N VAL A 212 3.40 -2.75 34.29
CA VAL A 212 2.47 -1.93 35.06
C VAL A 212 1.46 -2.84 35.77
N ASN A 213 1.76 -3.19 37.02
CA ASN A 213 0.93 -4.08 37.85
C ASN A 213 -0.13 -3.35 38.70
N ASN A 214 -0.13 -2.00 38.73
CA ASN A 214 -0.91 -1.19 39.68
C ASN A 214 -1.97 -0.26 39.03
N ALA A 215 -2.53 -0.63 37.89
CA ALA A 215 -3.61 0.15 37.26
C ALA A 215 -4.98 -0.49 37.50
N ASN A 216 -6.02 0.33 37.70
CA ASN A 216 -7.45 -0.10 37.68
C ASN A 216 -7.90 -0.66 36.31
N ILE A 217 -6.99 -0.76 35.34
CA ILE A 217 -7.22 -1.12 33.94
C ILE A 217 -6.25 -2.26 33.63
N SER A 218 -6.75 -3.33 33.00
CA SER A 218 -5.91 -4.48 32.61
C SER A 218 -4.80 -4.04 31.64
N SER A 219 -3.62 -4.67 31.72
CA SER A 219 -2.44 -4.26 30.92
C SER A 219 -2.71 -4.27 29.41
N TRP A 220 -3.57 -5.16 28.91
CA TRP A 220 -3.96 -5.18 27.49
C TRP A 220 -4.84 -3.99 27.08
N GLN A 221 -5.74 -3.53 27.97
CA GLN A 221 -6.58 -2.35 27.71
C GLN A 221 -5.72 -1.09 27.65
N LEU A 222 -4.69 -0.99 28.49
CA LEU A 222 -3.72 0.12 28.44
C LEU A 222 -2.99 0.20 27.10
N ILE A 223 -2.61 -0.93 26.50
CA ILE A 223 -1.97 -0.97 25.18
C ILE A 223 -2.87 -0.34 24.12
N PHE A 224 -4.14 -0.75 24.05
CA PHE A 224 -5.11 -0.17 23.11
C PHE A 224 -5.38 1.31 23.37
N LEU A 225 -5.47 1.71 24.64
CA LEU A 225 -5.73 3.10 25.02
C LEU A 225 -4.58 4.04 24.60
N VAL A 226 -3.33 3.66 24.90
CA VAL A 226 -2.15 4.50 24.59
C VAL A 226 -1.97 4.64 23.09
N ILE A 227 -2.07 3.54 22.34
CA ILE A 227 -1.95 3.57 20.87
C ILE A 227 -3.13 4.34 20.26
N GLY A 228 -4.35 4.14 20.78
CA GLY A 228 -5.56 4.86 20.37
C GLY A 228 -5.45 6.37 20.56
N LEU A 229 -5.01 6.83 21.73
CA LEU A 229 -4.85 8.25 22.03
C LEU A 229 -3.74 8.89 21.20
N MET A 230 -2.61 8.19 21.03
CA MET A 230 -1.54 8.68 20.17
C MET A 230 -2.02 8.84 18.73
N ASN A 231 -2.79 7.88 18.21
CA ASN A 231 -3.39 7.97 16.88
C ASN A 231 -4.44 9.09 16.79
N PHE A 232 -5.23 9.30 17.84
CA PHE A 232 -6.24 10.35 17.88
C PHE A 232 -5.61 11.75 17.80
N VAL A 233 -4.56 12.00 18.58
CA VAL A 233 -3.80 13.26 18.50
C VAL A 233 -3.17 13.41 17.12
N TRP A 234 -2.59 12.34 16.57
CA TRP A 234 -1.99 12.36 15.24
C TRP A 234 -3.01 12.64 14.13
N ALA A 235 -4.23 12.12 14.23
CA ALA A 235 -5.31 12.37 13.27
C ALA A 235 -5.61 13.86 13.11
N TRP A 236 -5.63 14.61 14.21
CA TRP A 236 -5.82 16.07 14.21
C TRP A 236 -4.64 16.79 13.56
N VAL A 237 -3.41 16.38 13.88
CA VAL A 237 -2.20 16.92 13.24
C VAL A 237 -2.22 16.66 11.73
N PHE A 238 -2.57 15.44 11.32
CA PHE A 238 -2.69 15.06 9.91
C PHE A 238 -3.71 15.93 9.17
N LEU A 239 -4.91 16.11 9.74
CA LEU A 239 -5.97 16.96 9.16
C LEU A 239 -5.54 18.43 9.01
N TRP A 240 -4.68 18.93 9.89
CA TRP A 240 -4.23 20.31 9.86
C TRP A 240 -3.06 20.54 8.88
N VAL A 241 -2.12 19.61 8.79
CA VAL A 241 -0.88 19.78 8.02
C VAL A 241 -0.97 19.24 6.60
N MET A 242 -1.71 18.14 6.36
CA MET A 242 -1.73 17.44 5.07
C MET A 242 -2.52 18.22 4.00
N PRO A 243 -1.91 18.60 2.87
CA PRO A 243 -2.61 19.29 1.78
C PRO A 243 -3.38 18.31 0.86
N ASP A 244 -4.52 18.75 0.31
CA ASP A 244 -5.32 17.96 -0.63
C ASP A 244 -4.73 17.90 -2.06
N SER A 245 -3.92 18.89 -2.44
CA SER A 245 -3.29 18.99 -3.77
C SER A 245 -2.02 19.83 -3.72
N PRO A 246 -1.09 19.68 -4.70
CA PRO A 246 0.05 20.58 -4.84
C PRO A 246 -0.36 22.05 -5.01
N SER A 247 -1.50 22.31 -5.67
CA SER A 247 -2.06 23.66 -5.86
C SER A 247 -2.53 24.32 -4.56
N ASN A 248 -2.98 23.54 -3.58
CA ASN A 248 -3.45 24.04 -2.28
C ASN A 248 -2.42 23.86 -1.15
N ALA A 249 -1.16 23.55 -1.49
CA ALA A 249 -0.10 23.34 -0.51
C ALA A 249 0.28 24.65 0.18
N LYS A 250 -0.20 24.86 1.41
CA LYS A 250 0.04 26.09 2.20
C LYS A 250 1.52 26.35 2.49
N PHE A 251 2.34 25.30 2.56
CA PHE A 251 3.78 25.44 2.80
C PHE A 251 4.57 25.88 1.55
N LEU A 252 4.00 25.80 0.34
CA LEU A 252 4.65 26.26 -0.90
C LEU A 252 4.22 27.69 -1.26
N SER A 253 5.17 28.51 -1.72
CA SER A 253 4.88 29.81 -2.33
C SER A 253 4.22 29.64 -3.72
N HIS A 254 3.65 30.70 -4.28
CA HIS A 254 3.02 30.64 -5.61
C HIS A 254 3.96 30.09 -6.69
N LYS A 255 5.17 30.65 -6.81
CA LYS A 255 6.23 30.15 -7.71
C LYS A 255 6.57 28.68 -7.45
N GLN A 256 6.66 28.27 -6.19
CA GLN A 256 6.96 26.88 -5.82
C GLN A 256 5.82 25.91 -6.19
N ARG A 257 4.56 26.36 -6.17
CA ARG A 257 3.40 25.56 -6.61
C ARG A 257 3.41 25.36 -8.12
N ILE A 258 3.75 26.40 -8.89
CA ILE A 258 3.95 26.32 -10.35
C ILE A 258 5.00 25.25 -10.68
N VAL A 259 6.19 25.34 -10.06
CA VAL A 259 7.29 24.38 -10.24
C VAL A 259 6.88 22.97 -9.83
N ALA A 260 6.13 22.81 -8.72
CA ALA A 260 5.64 21.51 -8.30
C ALA A 260 4.74 20.88 -9.37
N ILE A 261 3.78 21.63 -9.92
CA ILE A 261 2.85 21.15 -10.95
C ILE A 261 3.60 20.78 -12.23
N ASP A 262 4.55 21.61 -12.69
CA ASP A 262 5.37 21.32 -13.87
C ASP A 262 6.13 19.99 -13.74
N ARG A 263 6.76 19.75 -12.58
CA ARG A 263 7.48 18.49 -12.33
C ARG A 263 6.59 17.26 -12.46
N ILE A 264 5.33 17.37 -12.04
CA ILE A 264 4.37 16.27 -12.04
C ILE A 264 3.65 16.15 -13.39
N ALA A 265 3.60 17.20 -14.20
CA ALA A 265 2.97 17.17 -15.53
C ALA A 265 3.56 16.07 -16.42
N GLY A 266 4.87 15.82 -16.34
CA GLY A 266 5.54 14.71 -17.03
C GLY A 266 5.18 13.31 -16.53
N ASN A 267 4.45 13.16 -15.41
CA ASN A 267 4.05 11.85 -14.91
C ASN A 267 2.90 11.23 -15.69
N MET A 268 2.29 11.95 -16.64
CA MET A 268 1.24 11.41 -17.50
C MET A 268 -0.03 10.98 -16.77
N ILE A 269 -0.19 11.38 -15.51
CA ILE A 269 -1.37 11.10 -14.72
C ILE A 269 -2.32 12.23 -15.05
N GLY A 270 -3.25 11.98 -15.99
CA GLY A 270 -4.18 12.98 -16.50
C GLY A 270 -4.85 13.79 -15.40
N VAL A 271 -5.35 14.98 -15.77
CA VAL A 271 -6.17 15.84 -14.89
C VAL A 271 -7.20 14.97 -14.17
N LYS A 272 -7.38 15.16 -12.86
CA LYS A 272 -8.17 14.31 -11.96
C LYS A 272 -9.62 14.18 -12.49
N THR A 273 -9.89 13.17 -13.30
CA THR A 273 -11.24 12.94 -13.84
C THR A 273 -12.09 12.28 -12.75
N LYS A 274 -13.06 13.02 -12.22
CA LYS A 274 -14.01 12.50 -11.22
C LYS A 274 -15.03 11.52 -11.80
N GLN A 275 -15.09 11.39 -13.13
CA GLN A 275 -16.06 10.54 -13.82
C GLN A 275 -15.59 9.10 -13.88
N PHE A 276 -16.46 8.18 -13.47
CA PHE A 276 -16.21 6.74 -13.54
C PHE A 276 -16.52 6.22 -14.94
N GLN A 277 -15.54 5.61 -15.59
CA GLN A 277 -15.67 5.05 -16.93
C GLN A 277 -15.82 3.52 -16.86
N PRO A 278 -17.03 2.95 -17.09
CA PRO A 278 -17.24 1.49 -16.98
C PRO A 278 -16.37 0.67 -17.93
N ARG A 279 -16.06 1.21 -19.12
CA ARG A 279 -15.15 0.59 -20.10
C ARG A 279 -13.77 0.32 -19.52
N GLN A 280 -13.18 1.32 -18.85
CA GLN A 280 -11.89 1.18 -18.18
C GLN A 280 -11.94 0.17 -17.01
N ALA A 281 -13.08 0.09 -16.31
CA ALA A 281 -13.27 -0.89 -15.25
C ALA A 281 -13.30 -2.33 -15.79
N VAL A 282 -14.00 -2.56 -16.92
CA VAL A 282 -14.00 -3.88 -17.60
C VAL A 282 -12.61 -4.22 -18.12
N GLU A 283 -11.89 -3.25 -18.69
CA GLU A 283 -10.50 -3.45 -19.10
C GLU A 283 -9.61 -3.87 -17.92
N ALA A 284 -9.76 -3.23 -16.75
CA ALA A 284 -9.03 -3.61 -15.53
C ALA A 284 -9.28 -5.07 -15.12
N LEU A 285 -10.52 -5.54 -15.27
CA LEU A 285 -10.93 -6.89 -14.89
C LEU A 285 -10.44 -7.99 -15.84
N LEU A 286 -10.08 -7.63 -17.08
CA LEU A 286 -9.61 -8.57 -18.11
C LEU A 286 -8.09 -8.49 -18.34
N ASP A 287 -7.43 -7.47 -17.78
CA ASP A 287 -6.01 -7.24 -18.00
C ASP A 287 -5.15 -8.27 -17.24
N VAL A 288 -4.37 -9.05 -18.00
CA VAL A 288 -3.40 -10.04 -17.49
C VAL A 288 -2.46 -9.44 -16.44
N LYS A 289 -2.07 -8.16 -16.59
CA LYS A 289 -1.19 -7.47 -15.64
C LYS A 289 -1.85 -7.30 -14.28
N VAL A 290 -3.14 -6.93 -14.27
CA VAL A 290 -3.93 -6.79 -13.04
C VAL A 290 -4.06 -8.14 -12.37
N HIS A 291 -4.32 -9.22 -13.13
CA HIS A 291 -4.35 -10.57 -12.58
C HIS A 291 -3.02 -11.01 -11.95
N CYS A 292 -1.90 -10.75 -12.60
CA CYS A 292 -0.58 -11.05 -12.04
C CYS A 292 -0.33 -10.27 -10.74
N LEU A 293 -0.65 -8.97 -10.72
CA LEU A 293 -0.49 -8.13 -9.52
C LEU A 293 -1.44 -8.55 -8.39
N MET A 294 -2.66 -8.99 -8.70
CA MET A 294 -3.58 -9.56 -7.70
C MET A 294 -3.05 -10.85 -7.08
N LEU A 295 -2.50 -11.76 -7.87
CA LEU A 295 -1.91 -13.00 -7.38
C LEU A 295 -0.66 -12.74 -6.53
N ILE A 296 0.17 -11.76 -6.92
CA ILE A 296 1.29 -11.28 -6.09
C ILE A 296 0.74 -10.71 -4.77
N GLY A 297 -0.31 -9.89 -4.81
CA GLY A 297 -0.98 -9.35 -3.62
C GLY A 297 -1.48 -10.45 -2.68
N LEU A 298 -2.12 -11.49 -3.23
CA LEU A 298 -2.58 -12.66 -2.47
C LEU A 298 -1.41 -13.37 -1.76
N GLY A 299 -0.34 -13.68 -2.50
CA GLY A 299 0.83 -14.35 -1.95
C GLY A 299 1.53 -13.51 -0.88
N CYS A 300 1.72 -12.20 -1.13
CA CYS A 300 2.23 -11.25 -0.14
C CYS A 300 1.35 -11.23 1.12
N GLY A 301 0.03 -11.27 0.97
CA GLY A 301 -0.93 -11.30 2.08
C GLY A 301 -0.80 -12.58 2.90
N VAL A 302 -0.69 -13.75 2.26
CA VAL A 302 -0.48 -15.03 2.94
C VAL A 302 0.79 -15.00 3.78
N ILE A 303 1.87 -14.47 3.22
CA ILE A 303 3.15 -14.35 3.91
C ILE A 303 3.06 -13.37 5.07
N ASN A 304 2.52 -12.17 4.84
CA ASN A 304 2.39 -11.14 5.88
C ASN A 304 1.52 -11.63 7.03
N GLY A 305 0.33 -12.16 6.74
CA GLY A 305 -0.61 -12.66 7.75
C GLY A 305 -0.10 -13.89 8.51
N GLY A 306 0.73 -14.72 7.88
CA GLY A 306 1.39 -15.84 8.53
C GLY A 306 2.54 -15.40 9.45
N VAL A 307 3.51 -14.67 8.90
CA VAL A 307 4.74 -14.29 9.61
C VAL A 307 4.44 -13.30 10.75
N SER A 308 3.69 -12.23 10.49
CA SER A 308 3.46 -11.17 11.48
C SER A 308 2.64 -11.63 12.70
N ASN A 309 1.65 -12.49 12.48
CA ASN A 309 0.80 -12.98 13.57
C ASN A 309 1.47 -14.07 14.41
N PHE A 310 2.37 -14.87 13.82
CA PHE A 310 2.96 -16.04 14.49
C PHE A 310 4.44 -15.92 14.80
N ALA A 311 5.12 -14.82 14.47
CA ALA A 311 6.54 -14.61 14.78
C ALA A 311 6.86 -14.80 16.28
N SER A 312 6.09 -14.18 17.18
CA SER A 312 6.25 -14.33 18.64
C SER A 312 6.11 -15.79 19.08
N ALA A 313 5.13 -16.50 18.53
CA ALA A 313 4.84 -17.89 18.86
C ALA A 313 5.94 -18.83 18.36
N LEU A 314 6.49 -18.56 17.18
CA LEU A 314 7.58 -19.32 16.58
C LEU A 314 8.86 -19.19 17.41
N ILE A 315 9.21 -17.96 17.80
CA ILE A 315 10.39 -17.68 18.65
C ILE A 315 10.22 -18.34 20.03
N LYS A 316 9.02 -18.27 20.62
CA LYS A 316 8.71 -19.00 21.87
C LYS A 316 8.86 -20.52 21.70
N GLY A 317 8.45 -21.05 20.54
CA GLY A 317 8.61 -22.45 20.16
C GLY A 317 10.07 -22.91 20.09
N TYR A 318 11.03 -22.00 19.89
CA TYR A 318 12.47 -22.29 19.93
C TYR A 318 13.02 -22.41 21.37
N GLY A 319 12.21 -22.16 22.40
CA GLY A 319 12.61 -22.27 23.81
C GLY A 319 12.98 -20.95 24.49
N PHE A 320 12.60 -19.80 23.91
CA PHE A 320 12.72 -18.49 24.56
C PHE A 320 11.47 -18.17 25.39
N SER A 321 11.63 -17.41 26.49
CA SER A 321 10.49 -16.92 27.27
C SER A 321 9.64 -15.93 26.46
N GLY A 322 8.38 -15.72 26.84
CA GLY A 322 7.48 -14.81 26.13
C GLY A 322 8.02 -13.38 26.02
N ILE A 323 8.61 -12.85 27.09
CA ILE A 323 9.17 -11.49 27.12
C ILE A 323 10.39 -11.38 26.20
N TYR A 324 11.30 -12.35 26.27
CA TYR A 324 12.46 -12.41 25.37
C TYR A 324 12.05 -12.59 23.90
N ALA A 325 10.98 -13.35 23.62
CA ALA A 325 10.46 -13.54 22.27
C ALA A 325 9.92 -12.24 21.66
N THR A 326 9.29 -11.37 22.45
CA THR A 326 8.88 -10.02 22.02
C THR A 326 10.08 -9.12 21.78
N LEU A 327 11.09 -9.17 22.66
CA LEU A 327 12.31 -8.38 22.53
C LEU A 327 13.12 -8.75 21.27
N LEU A 328 13.14 -10.03 20.91
CA LEU A 328 13.79 -10.54 19.69
C LEU A 328 13.09 -10.11 18.39
N GLN A 329 12.00 -9.35 18.46
CA GLN A 329 11.41 -8.66 17.31
C GLN A 329 12.05 -7.28 17.03
N LEU A 330 12.79 -6.71 17.98
CA LEU A 330 13.51 -5.45 17.76
C LEU A 330 14.49 -5.54 16.58
N PRO A 331 15.35 -6.58 16.49
CA PRO A 331 16.23 -6.73 15.33
C PRO A 331 15.44 -6.92 14.05
N THR A 332 14.33 -7.67 14.09
CA THR A 332 13.44 -7.87 12.95
C THR A 332 12.96 -6.55 12.34
N GLY A 333 12.50 -5.62 13.18
CA GLY A 333 12.09 -4.28 12.73
C GLY A 333 13.27 -3.46 12.19
N ALA A 334 14.46 -3.58 12.78
CA ALA A 334 15.66 -2.93 12.26
C ALA A 334 16.08 -3.46 10.88
N PHE A 335 15.98 -4.77 10.65
CA PHE A 335 16.23 -5.39 9.35
C PHE A 335 15.28 -4.84 8.27
N GLU A 336 13.98 -4.73 8.58
CA GLU A 336 13.01 -4.12 7.66
C GLU A 336 13.32 -2.64 7.41
N PHE A 337 13.63 -1.87 8.46
CA PHE A 337 13.91 -0.44 8.37
C PHE A 337 15.13 -0.12 7.49
N VAL A 338 16.15 -0.98 7.48
CA VAL A 338 17.38 -0.78 6.70
C VAL A 338 17.28 -1.39 5.30
N LEU A 339 16.81 -2.64 5.18
CA LEU A 339 16.87 -3.37 3.92
C LEU A 339 15.79 -2.89 2.94
N VAL A 340 14.58 -2.54 3.39
CA VAL A 340 13.51 -2.11 2.47
C VAL A 340 13.89 -0.83 1.68
N PRO A 341 14.44 0.23 2.31
CA PRO A 341 14.93 1.40 1.57
C PRO A 341 16.10 1.09 0.64
N LEU A 342 17.03 0.20 1.02
CA LEU A 342 18.13 -0.22 0.16
C LEU A 342 17.62 -0.88 -1.12
N CYS A 343 16.54 -1.66 -1.03
CA CYS A 343 15.89 -2.26 -2.19
C CYS A 343 15.18 -1.22 -3.05
N GLY A 344 14.58 -0.20 -2.43
CA GLY A 344 14.05 0.96 -3.14
C GLY A 344 15.12 1.76 -3.88
N LEU A 345 16.29 1.93 -3.28
CA LEU A 345 17.46 2.56 -3.92
C LEU A 345 17.94 1.73 -5.10
N ALA A 346 18.06 0.41 -4.95
CA ALA A 346 18.44 -0.48 -6.05
C ALA A 346 17.44 -0.42 -7.21
N ALA A 347 16.13 -0.43 -6.90
CA ALA A 347 15.05 -0.34 -7.89
C ALA A 347 14.94 1.03 -8.56
N GLY A 348 15.40 2.09 -7.89
CA GLY A 348 15.52 3.44 -8.47
C GLY A 348 16.77 3.62 -9.31
N TYR A 349 17.89 2.99 -8.94
CA TYR A 349 19.18 3.14 -9.61
C TYR A 349 19.27 2.33 -10.92
N TRP A 350 18.74 1.11 -10.94
CA TRP A 350 18.73 0.27 -12.15
C TRP A 350 17.41 0.42 -12.91
N ARG A 351 17.45 1.03 -14.11
CA ARG A 351 16.30 1.06 -15.03
C ARG A 351 15.86 -0.36 -15.39
N ASP A 352 14.53 -0.56 -15.51
CA ASP A 352 13.91 -1.80 -15.99
C ASP A 352 14.27 -3.08 -15.21
N SER A 353 14.54 -2.91 -13.91
CA SER A 353 14.94 -3.97 -12.99
C SER A 353 13.90 -4.30 -11.93
N ARG A 354 12.73 -3.64 -11.90
CA ARG A 354 11.80 -3.70 -10.77
C ARG A 354 11.22 -5.10 -10.57
N CYS A 355 10.81 -5.77 -11.64
CA CYS A 355 10.35 -7.17 -11.55
C CYS A 355 11.50 -8.14 -11.23
N LEU A 356 12.72 -7.87 -11.69
CA LEU A 356 13.89 -8.69 -11.33
C LEU A 356 14.21 -8.57 -9.84
N ILE A 357 14.27 -7.35 -9.32
CA ILE A 357 14.52 -7.08 -7.91
C ILE A 357 13.43 -7.73 -7.05
N LEU A 358 12.16 -7.68 -7.50
CA LEU A 358 11.06 -8.38 -6.83
C LEU A 358 11.29 -9.91 -6.76
N ALA A 359 11.79 -10.53 -7.84
CA ALA A 359 12.10 -11.96 -7.83
C ALA A 359 13.31 -12.28 -6.94
N PHE A 360 14.38 -11.47 -7.02
CA PHE A 360 15.60 -11.68 -6.24
C PHE A 360 15.40 -11.48 -4.73
N ILE A 361 14.58 -10.52 -4.33
CA ILE A 361 14.33 -10.24 -2.91
C ILE A 361 13.49 -11.32 -2.21
N CYS A 362 12.83 -12.18 -2.98
CA CYS A 362 12.16 -13.35 -2.43
C CYS A 362 13.15 -14.46 -2.02
N LEU A 363 14.42 -14.43 -2.49
CA LEU A 363 15.41 -15.47 -2.20
C LEU A 363 15.89 -15.49 -0.73
N PRO A 364 16.25 -14.36 -0.08
CA PRO A 364 16.66 -14.40 1.32
C PRO A 364 15.57 -14.91 2.29
N PRO A 365 14.28 -14.49 2.18
CA PRO A 365 13.20 -15.10 2.95
C PRO A 365 13.02 -16.59 2.67
N LEU A 366 13.14 -17.04 1.42
CA LEU A 366 13.11 -18.46 1.08
C LEU A 366 14.23 -19.23 1.80
N GLY A 367 15.45 -18.70 1.78
CA GLY A 367 16.57 -19.24 2.54
C GLY A 367 16.28 -19.31 4.03
N GLY A 368 15.64 -18.28 4.60
CA GLY A 368 15.17 -18.27 5.99
C GLY A 368 14.16 -19.38 6.28
N LEU A 369 13.16 -19.60 5.43
CA LEU A 369 12.17 -20.67 5.62
C LEU A 369 12.78 -22.06 5.52
N LEU A 370 13.69 -22.26 4.57
CA LEU A 370 14.44 -23.50 4.43
C LEU A 370 15.35 -23.73 5.64
N GLY A 371 16.00 -22.68 6.15
CA GLY A 371 16.78 -22.72 7.38
C GLY A 371 15.94 -23.14 8.59
N ILE A 372 14.74 -22.57 8.76
CA ILE A 372 13.82 -22.97 9.85
C ILE A 372 13.38 -24.43 9.71
N ARG A 373 13.18 -24.90 8.47
CA ARG A 373 12.74 -26.27 8.19
C ARG A 373 13.82 -27.31 8.42
N LEU A 374 15.07 -27.02 8.04
CA LEU A 374 16.17 -27.98 8.01
C LEU A 374 17.03 -27.97 9.28
N THR A 375 17.10 -26.84 10.01
CA THR A 375 17.98 -26.71 11.18
C THR A 375 17.35 -27.31 12.43
N GLY A 376 18.14 -28.07 13.21
CA GLY A 376 17.75 -28.59 14.52
C GLY A 376 17.32 -27.50 15.51
N LEU A 377 16.39 -27.82 16.42
CA LEU A 377 15.93 -26.89 17.47
C LEU A 377 17.04 -26.48 18.45
N ASP A 378 18.14 -27.23 18.45
CA ASP A 378 19.32 -27.00 19.28
C ASP A 378 20.05 -25.69 18.91
N HIS A 379 19.92 -25.23 17.66
CA HIS A 379 20.51 -23.97 17.18
C HIS A 379 19.54 -22.79 17.26
N ARG A 380 19.05 -22.51 18.47
CA ARG A 380 18.00 -21.49 18.75
C ARG A 380 18.28 -20.12 18.13
N TRP A 381 19.51 -19.63 18.21
CA TRP A 381 19.91 -18.32 17.63
C TRP A 381 19.91 -18.31 16.10
N SER A 382 20.27 -19.42 15.47
CA SER A 382 20.19 -19.55 14.01
C SER A 382 18.75 -19.47 13.52
N LEU A 383 17.82 -20.11 14.25
CA LEU A 383 16.39 -20.09 13.92
C LEU A 383 15.78 -18.68 14.05
N VAL A 384 16.21 -17.93 15.06
CA VAL A 384 15.84 -16.51 15.22
C VAL A 384 16.35 -15.68 14.05
N GLY A 385 17.62 -15.85 13.65
CA GLY A 385 18.17 -15.18 12.47
C GLY A 385 17.41 -15.50 11.17
N CYS A 386 17.02 -16.76 10.97
CA CYS A 386 16.18 -17.16 9.83
C CYS A 386 14.77 -16.55 9.88
N THR A 387 14.25 -16.27 11.08
CA THR A 387 12.96 -15.58 11.28
C THR A 387 13.06 -14.11 10.91
N TRP A 388 14.20 -13.44 11.20
CA TRP A 388 14.43 -12.04 10.81
C TRP A 388 14.39 -11.84 9.30
N LEU A 389 14.89 -12.81 8.53
CA LEU A 389 14.86 -12.78 7.07
C LEU A 389 13.43 -12.75 6.50
N GLN A 390 12.42 -13.19 7.25
CA GLN A 390 11.02 -13.18 6.78
C GLN A 390 10.42 -11.78 6.68
N TYR A 391 10.92 -10.81 7.47
CA TYR A 391 10.40 -9.45 7.47
C TYR A 391 10.83 -8.60 6.27
N LEU A 392 11.65 -9.18 5.38
CA LEU A 392 11.90 -8.62 4.04
C LEU A 392 10.66 -8.61 3.13
N ILE A 393 9.54 -9.21 3.55
CA ILE A 393 8.27 -9.22 2.80
C ILE A 393 7.74 -7.81 2.47
N GLY A 394 8.13 -6.78 3.24
CA GLY A 394 7.78 -5.40 2.91
C GLY A 394 8.25 -4.97 1.52
N ALA A 395 9.41 -5.44 1.08
CA ALA A 395 9.96 -5.05 -0.23
C ALA A 395 9.14 -5.59 -1.42
N PRO A 396 8.75 -6.88 -1.51
CA PRO A 396 7.81 -7.36 -2.52
C PRO A 396 6.49 -6.58 -2.55
N VAL A 397 5.92 -6.26 -1.38
CA VAL A 397 4.67 -5.49 -1.28
C VAL A 397 4.83 -4.12 -1.94
N ILE A 398 5.85 -3.36 -1.56
CA ILE A 398 6.00 -1.99 -2.07
C ILE A 398 6.40 -1.94 -3.55
N LEU A 399 7.19 -2.90 -4.02
CA LEU A 399 7.53 -3.00 -5.43
C LEU A 399 6.29 -3.33 -6.27
N SER A 400 5.38 -4.17 -5.76
CA SER A 400 4.10 -4.42 -6.44
C SER A 400 3.21 -3.17 -6.52
N TRP A 401 3.22 -2.34 -5.48
CA TRP A 401 2.51 -1.05 -5.49
C TRP A 401 3.10 -0.09 -6.51
N ASN A 402 4.43 -0.04 -6.58
CA ASN A 402 5.11 0.79 -7.54
C ASN A 402 4.76 0.38 -8.98
N LEU A 403 4.82 -0.91 -9.30
CA LEU A 403 4.40 -1.45 -10.60
C LEU A 403 2.94 -1.08 -10.92
N LEU A 404 2.05 -1.16 -9.93
CA LEU A 404 0.64 -0.83 -10.11
C LEU A 404 0.42 0.68 -10.36
N THR A 405 1.24 1.54 -9.77
CA THR A 405 1.19 2.99 -10.03
C THR A 405 1.85 3.44 -11.34
N THR A 406 2.85 2.72 -11.83
CA THR A 406 3.60 3.12 -13.03
C THR A 406 3.13 2.45 -14.32
N ASN A 407 2.57 1.24 -14.24
CA ASN A 407 2.25 0.41 -15.42
C ASN A 407 0.75 0.33 -15.73
N ILE A 408 -0.10 0.96 -14.93
CA ILE A 408 -1.55 1.02 -15.17
C ILE A 408 -1.94 2.48 -15.36
N ALA A 409 -2.41 2.80 -16.57
CA ALA A 409 -2.92 4.11 -16.93
C ALA A 409 -4.44 4.09 -17.08
N GLY A 410 -5.07 5.27 -17.02
CA GLY A 410 -6.51 5.42 -16.89
C GLY A 410 -6.95 5.50 -15.43
N HIS A 411 -7.65 6.57 -15.08
CA HIS A 411 -8.05 6.86 -13.70
C HIS A 411 -8.92 5.75 -13.10
N THR A 412 -9.95 5.32 -13.83
CA THR A 412 -10.88 4.29 -13.35
C THR A 412 -10.20 2.93 -13.33
N LYS A 413 -9.40 2.59 -14.36
CA LYS A 413 -8.64 1.33 -14.44
C LYS A 413 -7.70 1.17 -13.24
N ARG A 414 -6.95 2.24 -12.92
CA ARG A 414 -6.04 2.28 -11.76
C ARG A 414 -6.79 2.14 -10.44
N SER A 415 -7.97 2.74 -10.29
CA SER A 415 -8.78 2.58 -9.07
C SER A 415 -9.19 1.13 -8.83
N VAL A 416 -9.69 0.49 -9.88
CA VAL A 416 -10.17 -0.89 -9.82
C VAL A 416 -9.00 -1.83 -9.57
N ALA A 417 -7.88 -1.65 -10.27
CA ALA A 417 -6.68 -2.44 -10.06
C ALA A 417 -6.12 -2.32 -8.63
N ASN A 418 -6.04 -1.11 -8.06
CA ASN A 418 -5.66 -0.90 -6.65
C ASN A 418 -6.63 -1.63 -5.72
N GLY A 419 -7.94 -1.42 -5.89
CA GLY A 419 -8.97 -2.04 -5.07
C GLY A 419 -8.90 -3.57 -5.10
N MET A 420 -8.66 -4.16 -6.26
CA MET A 420 -8.47 -5.60 -6.42
C MET A 420 -7.20 -6.10 -5.75
N TRP A 421 -6.07 -5.39 -5.89
CA TRP A 421 -4.83 -5.76 -5.19
C TRP A 421 -5.05 -5.80 -3.68
N PHE A 422 -5.70 -4.78 -3.10
CA PHE A 422 -5.99 -4.70 -1.67
C PHE A 422 -6.99 -5.75 -1.21
N LEU A 423 -7.99 -6.08 -2.03
CA LEU A 423 -8.95 -7.16 -1.77
C LEU A 423 -8.24 -8.51 -1.64
N PHE A 424 -7.41 -8.86 -2.64
CA PHE A 424 -6.67 -10.13 -2.65
C PHE A 424 -5.59 -10.17 -1.56
N TYR A 425 -4.95 -9.04 -1.25
CA TYR A 425 -4.03 -8.94 -0.12
C TYR A 425 -4.72 -9.23 1.21
N ALA A 426 -5.93 -8.70 1.43
CA ALA A 426 -6.72 -8.98 2.63
C ALA A 426 -7.15 -10.45 2.69
N ALA A 427 -7.63 -11.02 1.56
CA ALA A 427 -7.94 -12.45 1.46
C ALA A 427 -6.71 -13.32 1.77
N GLY A 428 -5.53 -12.92 1.29
CA GLY A 428 -4.26 -13.58 1.58
C GLY A 428 -3.93 -13.55 3.06
N ASN A 429 -4.10 -12.40 3.74
CA ASN A 429 -3.88 -12.30 5.19
C ASN A 429 -4.81 -13.22 5.99
N ILE A 430 -6.08 -13.35 5.57
CA ILE A 430 -7.04 -14.28 6.18
C ILE A 430 -6.57 -15.73 5.99
N ALA A 431 -6.16 -16.08 4.78
CA ALA A 431 -5.64 -17.41 4.48
C ALA A 431 -4.38 -17.70 5.31
N GLY A 432 -3.39 -16.82 5.29
CA GLY A 432 -2.12 -16.94 6.01
C GLY A 432 -2.27 -17.11 7.51
N ALA A 433 -3.21 -16.40 8.13
CA ALA A 433 -3.51 -16.55 9.55
C ALA A 433 -4.04 -17.96 9.93
N ASN A 434 -4.62 -18.70 8.97
CA ASN A 434 -5.23 -20.01 9.20
C ASN A 434 -4.35 -21.20 8.79
N ILE A 435 -3.16 -20.99 8.19
CA ILE A 435 -2.27 -22.09 7.77
C ILE A 435 -1.46 -22.65 8.97
N PHE A 436 -1.35 -21.89 10.06
CA PHE A 436 -0.62 -22.31 11.27
C PHE A 436 -1.49 -23.20 12.17
N PHE A 437 -1.49 -24.51 11.91
CA PHE A 437 -2.25 -25.46 12.71
C PHE A 437 -1.62 -25.72 14.08
N ALA A 438 -2.41 -25.63 15.15
CA ALA A 438 -1.94 -25.87 16.52
C ALA A 438 -1.38 -27.29 16.74
N ARG A 439 -1.85 -28.28 15.95
CA ARG A 439 -1.39 -29.68 15.99
C ARG A 439 0.05 -29.87 15.52
N GLU A 440 0.61 -28.91 14.79
CA GLU A 440 1.95 -29.01 14.19
C GLU A 440 3.02 -28.22 14.97
N LYS A 441 2.71 -27.80 16.20
CA LYS A 441 3.69 -27.20 17.11
C LYS A 441 4.87 -28.14 17.33
N PRO A 442 6.13 -27.63 17.40
CA PRO A 442 6.54 -26.23 17.35
C PRO A 442 6.97 -25.72 15.95
N ARG A 443 7.08 -26.59 14.94
CA ARG A 443 7.68 -26.24 13.63
C ARG A 443 6.69 -25.83 12.55
N TYR A 444 5.42 -26.22 12.65
CA TYR A 444 4.37 -25.85 11.69
C TYR A 444 4.74 -26.18 10.22
N TYR A 445 5.05 -27.45 9.94
CA TYR A 445 5.55 -27.88 8.62
C TYR A 445 4.61 -27.52 7.45
N SER A 446 3.29 -27.57 7.66
CA SER A 446 2.32 -27.18 6.62
C SER A 446 2.39 -25.68 6.34
N ALA A 447 2.50 -24.85 7.39
CA ALA A 447 2.65 -23.40 7.25
C ALA A 447 3.94 -23.02 6.52
N LEU A 448 5.08 -23.61 6.92
CA LEU A 448 6.36 -23.36 6.24
C LEU A 448 6.30 -23.76 4.76
N THR A 449 5.68 -24.90 4.45
CA THR A 449 5.53 -25.34 3.05
C THR A 449 4.64 -24.38 2.26
N GLY A 450 3.51 -23.94 2.83
CA GLY A 450 2.64 -22.93 2.21
C GLY A 450 3.38 -21.63 1.92
N LEU A 451 4.16 -21.12 2.88
CA LEU A 451 4.96 -19.90 2.72
C LEU A 451 6.04 -20.05 1.64
N ILE A 452 6.73 -21.20 1.57
CA ILE A 452 7.71 -21.49 0.51
C ILE A 452 7.05 -21.47 -0.86
N VAL A 453 5.88 -22.11 -1.00
CA VAL A 453 5.11 -22.12 -2.25
C VAL A 453 4.71 -20.70 -2.65
N CYS A 454 4.26 -19.88 -1.70
CA CYS A 454 3.94 -18.48 -1.97
C CYS A 454 5.16 -17.72 -2.50
N TYR A 455 6.31 -17.74 -1.81
CA TYR A 455 7.51 -17.02 -2.28
C TYR A 455 8.00 -17.50 -3.65
N CYS A 456 8.00 -18.81 -3.92
CA CYS A 456 8.31 -19.35 -5.25
C CYS A 456 7.31 -18.86 -6.31
N GLY A 457 6.02 -18.85 -5.97
CA GLY A 457 4.95 -18.33 -6.81
C GLY A 457 5.11 -16.84 -7.12
N LEU A 458 5.44 -16.02 -6.12
CA LEU A 458 5.73 -14.59 -6.32
C LEU A 458 6.87 -14.39 -7.32
N ALA A 459 7.99 -15.11 -7.13
CA ALA A 459 9.14 -15.01 -8.03
C ALA A 459 8.78 -15.44 -9.47
N ALA A 460 8.05 -16.55 -9.63
CA ALA A 460 7.61 -17.03 -10.94
C ALA A 460 6.67 -16.04 -11.64
N ILE A 461 5.67 -15.50 -10.92
CA ILE A 461 4.71 -14.53 -11.48
C ILE A 461 5.42 -13.22 -11.82
N ALA A 462 6.39 -12.77 -11.00
CA ALA A 462 7.17 -11.57 -11.28
C ALA A 462 7.99 -11.70 -12.57
N LEU A 463 8.64 -12.85 -12.78
CA LEU A 463 9.38 -13.15 -14.00
C LEU A 463 8.46 -13.25 -15.22
N PHE A 464 7.28 -13.87 -15.06
CA PHE A 464 6.26 -13.92 -16.11
C PHE A 464 5.76 -12.52 -16.49
N LEU A 465 5.43 -11.69 -15.49
CA LEU A 465 4.97 -10.32 -15.70
C LEU A 465 6.03 -9.48 -16.43
N ARG A 466 7.31 -9.62 -16.04
CA ARG A 466 8.42 -8.98 -16.75
C ARG A 466 8.49 -9.41 -18.21
N GLN A 467 8.44 -10.71 -18.47
CA GLN A 467 8.54 -11.25 -19.84
C GLN A 467 7.37 -10.77 -20.71
N TRP A 468 6.17 -10.72 -20.14
CA TRP A 468 4.98 -10.21 -20.80
C TRP A 468 5.11 -8.72 -21.15
N MET A 469 5.50 -7.89 -20.19
CA MET A 469 5.68 -6.45 -20.40
C MET A 469 6.82 -6.16 -21.40
N TRP A 470 7.91 -6.93 -21.34
CA TRP A 470 9.00 -6.80 -22.31
C TRP A 470 8.57 -7.17 -23.72
N TRP A 471 7.78 -8.22 -23.86
CA TRP A 471 7.24 -8.62 -25.16
C TRP A 471 6.29 -7.57 -25.74
N ASP A 472 5.41 -6.99 -24.92
CA ASP A 472 4.50 -5.94 -25.39
C ASP A 472 5.24 -4.64 -25.72
N ASN A 473 6.22 -4.23 -24.91
CA ASN A 473 7.08 -3.09 -25.24
C ASN A 473 7.78 -3.31 -26.58
N LYS A 474 8.37 -4.49 -26.82
CA LYS A 474 9.03 -4.82 -28.10
C LYS A 474 8.07 -4.86 -29.28
N ARG A 475 6.82 -5.29 -29.07
CA ARG A 475 5.76 -5.25 -30.09
C ARG A 475 5.40 -3.80 -30.45
N ARG A 476 5.24 -2.94 -29.44
CA ARG A 476 4.91 -1.52 -29.63
C ARG A 476 6.07 -0.73 -30.24
N ASP A 477 7.31 -1.03 -29.86
CA ASP A 477 8.51 -0.41 -30.45
C ASP A 477 8.64 -0.73 -31.94
N LYS A 478 8.29 -1.96 -32.35
CA LYS A 478 8.24 -2.34 -33.77
C LYS A 478 7.11 -1.65 -34.54
N ALA A 479 5.96 -1.42 -33.91
CA ALA A 479 4.78 -0.88 -34.58
C ALA A 479 4.77 0.66 -34.66
N TYR A 480 5.26 1.34 -33.61
CA TYR A 480 5.11 2.78 -33.44
C TYR A 480 6.44 3.53 -33.23
N GLY A 481 7.58 2.83 -33.24
CA GLY A 481 8.89 3.42 -32.93
C GLY A 481 9.07 3.78 -31.45
N HIS A 482 10.24 4.30 -31.08
CA HIS A 482 10.45 4.93 -29.77
C HIS A 482 9.80 6.32 -29.80
N GLY A 483 8.52 6.40 -29.39
CA GLY A 483 7.70 7.61 -29.53
C GLY A 483 8.25 8.83 -28.78
N GLU A 484 8.05 10.01 -29.38
CA GLU A 484 8.33 11.32 -28.79
C GLU A 484 7.48 11.54 -27.52
N ASP A 485 8.10 12.08 -26.46
CA ASP A 485 7.48 12.30 -25.15
C ASP A 485 6.21 13.19 -25.22
N SER A 486 6.07 14.05 -26.23
CA SER A 486 4.96 15.00 -26.36
C SER A 486 3.61 14.36 -26.69
N THR A 487 3.57 13.35 -27.57
CA THR A 487 2.32 12.67 -27.95
C THR A 487 1.84 11.73 -26.86
N ALA A 488 2.79 11.10 -26.15
CA ALA A 488 2.47 10.38 -24.92
C ALA A 488 1.79 11.33 -23.92
N VAL A 489 2.33 12.54 -23.73
CA VAL A 489 1.74 13.66 -22.93
C VAL A 489 0.29 13.96 -23.26
N GLU A 490 -0.06 14.07 -24.53
CA GLU A 490 -1.44 14.31 -24.94
C GLU A 490 -2.38 13.12 -24.65
N ASP A 491 -1.91 11.88 -24.80
CA ASP A 491 -2.72 10.68 -24.56
C ASP A 491 -3.15 10.54 -23.08
N GLY A 492 -2.25 10.87 -22.15
CA GLY A 492 -2.60 10.86 -20.73
C GLY A 492 -3.54 11.98 -20.32
N PHE A 493 -3.50 13.14 -20.99
CA PHE A 493 -4.50 14.19 -20.81
C PHE A 493 -5.89 13.78 -21.29
N LYS A 494 -5.98 12.89 -22.29
CA LYS A 494 -7.23 12.30 -22.77
C LYS A 494 -7.75 11.14 -21.90
N ASP A 495 -7.09 10.84 -20.78
CA ASP A 495 -7.42 9.71 -19.89
C ASP A 495 -7.48 8.36 -20.63
N MET A 496 -6.61 8.17 -21.63
CA MET A 496 -6.50 6.89 -22.33
C MET A 496 -5.84 5.84 -21.43
N THR A 497 -6.32 4.59 -21.51
CA THR A 497 -5.73 3.48 -20.76
C THR A 497 -4.39 3.04 -21.35
N ASP A 498 -3.62 2.25 -20.61
CA ASP A 498 -2.34 1.70 -21.10
C ASP A 498 -2.53 0.77 -22.31
N GLY A 499 -3.71 0.17 -22.47
CA GLY A 499 -4.08 -0.60 -23.66
C GLY A 499 -4.37 0.28 -24.88
N GLU A 500 -4.95 1.46 -24.66
CA GLU A 500 -5.39 2.38 -25.73
C GLU A 500 -4.29 3.34 -26.19
N SER A 501 -3.35 3.73 -25.31
CA SER A 501 -2.24 4.59 -25.69
C SER A 501 -1.13 3.81 -26.40
N ASN A 502 -0.93 4.12 -27.68
CA ASN A 502 0.08 3.47 -28.54
C ASN A 502 1.52 3.81 -28.13
N HIS A 503 1.74 4.97 -27.53
CA HIS A 503 3.05 5.44 -27.08
C HIS A 503 3.39 5.06 -25.63
N PHE A 504 2.45 4.50 -24.88
CA PHE A 504 2.72 4.03 -23.52
C PHE A 504 3.75 2.89 -23.52
N ARG A 505 4.71 2.96 -22.59
CA ARG A 505 5.72 1.93 -22.33
C ARG A 505 5.69 1.52 -20.88
N TYR A 506 5.71 0.21 -20.65
CA TYR A 506 5.74 -0.35 -19.30
C TYR A 506 7.15 -0.28 -18.71
N ALA A 507 7.23 0.03 -17.42
CA ALA A 507 8.46 -0.10 -16.65
C ALA A 507 8.64 -1.56 -16.21
N LEU A 508 9.80 -2.16 -16.51
CA LEU A 508 10.10 -3.57 -16.24
C LEU A 508 10.64 -3.83 -14.82
#